data_AF-A0AAP6CZZ5-F1
#
_entry.id   AF-A0AAP6CZZ5-F1
#
_cell.length_a   1.000
_cell.length_b   1.000
_cell.length_c   1.000
_cell.angle_alpha   90.00
_cell.angle_beta   90.00
_cell.angle_gamma   90.00
#
_symmetry.space_group_name_H-M   'P 1'
#
loop_
_entity.id
_entity.type
_entity.pdbx_description
1 polymer ?
#
loop_
_entity_poly.entity_id
_entity_poly.type
_entity_poly.pdbx_seq_one_letter_code
_entity_poly.pdbx_strand_id
1 'polypeptide(L)'
;MSRSTNVFTKEYLLCRDRVGAMIFLLFCLCYGYQTSQIALFPGDEYEPFTARTLPTILTYIGIGLSLLLLVTGQPDKKSGAVLTFNWKLLISFLVLMSLYGLGLTYLGFVLAT
;
A
#
# COMPACT_ATOMS: atom_id res chain seq x y z
N MET A 1 -15.25 -0.15 43.80
CA MET A 1 -13.79 0.11 43.80
C MET A 1 -13.20 -0.55 42.55
N SER A 2 -12.63 0.28 41.67
CA SER A 2 -11.93 0.00 40.39
C SER A 2 -12.63 -0.88 39.31
N ARG A 3 -13.34 -0.21 38.38
CA ARG A 3 -13.79 -0.76 37.09
C ARG A 3 -12.66 -0.55 36.08
N SER A 4 -11.80 -1.57 35.92
CA SER A 4 -10.76 -1.55 34.90
C SER A 4 -11.41 -1.50 33.51
N THR A 5 -11.11 -0.42 32.80
CA THR A 5 -11.46 -0.10 31.42
C THR A 5 -10.87 -1.11 30.45
N ASN A 6 -11.48 -2.29 30.36
CA ASN A 6 -11.24 -3.24 29.28
C ASN A 6 -11.96 -2.78 27.99
N VAL A 7 -11.64 -1.57 27.52
CA VAL A 7 -12.15 -0.98 26.26
C VAL A 7 -11.42 -1.57 25.04
N PHE A 8 -10.57 -2.58 25.24
CA PHE A 8 -9.61 -3.09 24.27
C PHE A 8 -9.68 -4.61 24.17
N THR A 9 -10.89 -5.17 24.00
CA THR A 9 -11.02 -6.58 23.61
C THR A 9 -10.42 -6.72 22.21
N LYS A 10 -9.29 -7.44 22.13
CA LYS A 10 -8.47 -7.59 20.91
C LYS A 10 -9.26 -8.02 19.68
N GLU A 11 -10.40 -8.71 19.86
CA GLU A 11 -11.30 -9.15 18.80
C GLU A 11 -12.02 -8.01 18.03
N TYR A 12 -12.24 -6.83 18.63
CA TYR A 12 -12.88 -5.71 17.93
C TYR A 12 -11.89 -4.79 17.21
N LEU A 13 -10.61 -4.83 17.61
CA LEU A 13 -9.53 -4.06 16.97
C LEU A 13 -8.88 -4.81 15.82
N LEU A 14 -8.81 -6.15 15.90
CA LEU A 14 -8.36 -7.05 14.84
C LEU A 14 -9.49 -7.45 13.89
N CYS A 15 -10.41 -6.54 13.57
CA CYS A 15 -11.26 -6.78 12.40
C CYS A 15 -10.34 -6.82 11.18
N ARG A 16 -10.40 -7.90 10.39
CA ARG A 16 -9.48 -8.16 9.27
C ARG A 16 -9.37 -6.97 8.31
N ASP A 17 -10.47 -6.23 8.15
CA ASP A 17 -10.56 -5.01 7.36
C ASP A 17 -9.73 -3.84 7.93
N ARG A 18 -9.79 -3.62 9.26
CA ARG A 18 -9.01 -2.58 9.95
C ARG A 18 -7.52 -2.93 10.00
N VAL A 19 -7.19 -4.20 10.11
CA VAL A 19 -5.80 -4.69 10.06
C VAL A 19 -5.21 -4.48 8.67
N GLY A 20 -5.98 -4.81 7.62
CA GLY A 20 -5.62 -4.51 6.25
C GLY A 20 -5.41 -3.01 6.02
N ALA A 21 -6.31 -2.16 6.51
CA ALA A 21 -6.16 -0.72 6.46
C ALA A 21 -4.90 -0.23 7.19
N MET A 22 -4.61 -0.71 8.40
CA MET A 22 -3.40 -0.32 9.14
C MET A 22 -2.11 -0.72 8.43
N ILE A 23 -2.06 -1.94 7.86
CA ILE A 23 -0.88 -2.42 7.11
C ILE A 23 -0.71 -1.60 5.82
N PHE A 24 -1.80 -1.31 5.11
CA PHE A 24 -1.77 -0.47 3.91
C PHE A 24 -1.33 0.97 4.22
N LEU A 25 -1.81 1.55 5.33
CA LEU A 25 -1.36 2.85 5.81
C LEU A 25 0.16 2.87 6.05
N LEU A 26 0.65 1.88 6.79
CA LEU A 26 2.07 1.74 7.11
C LEU A 26 2.90 1.61 5.82
N PHE A 27 2.43 0.84 4.85
CA PHE A 27 3.05 0.71 3.54
C PHE A 27 3.14 2.06 2.81
N CYS A 28 2.04 2.83 2.77
CA CYS A 28 2.03 4.16 2.16
C CYS A 28 3.00 5.13 2.85
N LEU A 29 3.08 5.10 4.19
CA LEU A 29 4.03 5.94 4.92
C LEU A 29 5.49 5.55 4.63
N CYS A 30 5.81 4.26 4.64
CA CYS A 30 7.15 3.78 4.27
C CYS A 30 7.50 4.17 2.82
N TYR A 31 6.56 4.02 1.89
CA TYR A 31 6.76 4.39 0.49
C TYR A 31 6.95 5.91 0.31
N GLY A 32 6.25 6.74 1.10
CA GLY A 32 6.42 8.19 1.11
C GLY A 32 7.76 8.61 1.65
N TYR A 33 8.22 7.95 2.72
CA TYR A 33 9.56 8.15 3.25
C TYR A 33 10.65 7.80 2.22
N GLN A 34 10.51 6.65 1.54
CA GLN A 34 11.41 6.28 0.45
C GLN A 34 11.39 7.30 -0.71
N THR A 35 10.23 7.90 -0.99
CA THR A 35 10.12 8.93 -2.03
C THR A 35 10.95 10.17 -1.70
N SER A 36 11.02 10.58 -0.43
CA SER A 36 11.86 11.70 0.00
C SER A 36 13.36 11.43 -0.15
N GLN A 37 13.78 10.16 -0.23
CA GLN A 37 15.18 9.74 -0.40
C GLN A 37 15.62 9.71 -1.87
N ILE A 38 14.71 9.86 -2.84
CA ILE A 38 15.06 9.87 -4.26
C ILE A 38 15.88 11.12 -4.55
N ALA A 39 17.17 11.00 -4.88
CA ALA A 39 18.00 12.15 -5.21
C ALA A 39 17.38 12.93 -6.38
N LEU A 40 17.16 14.23 -6.15
CA LEU A 40 16.71 15.15 -7.20
C LEU A 40 17.95 15.56 -7.98
N PHE A 41 17.89 15.52 -9.31
CA PHE A 41 19.00 16.00 -10.11
C PHE A 41 19.09 17.53 -9.96
N PRO A 42 20.28 18.13 -9.75
CA PRO A 42 20.41 19.57 -9.62
C PRO A 42 19.94 20.23 -10.92
N GLY A 43 18.80 20.93 -10.87
CA GLY A 43 18.10 21.51 -12.04
C GLY A 43 16.63 21.10 -12.17
N ASP A 44 16.26 19.92 -11.66
CA ASP A 44 14.88 19.40 -11.69
C ASP A 44 13.96 20.08 -10.66
N GLU A 45 14.50 20.90 -9.75
CA GLU A 45 13.75 21.65 -8.72
C GLU A 45 12.80 22.68 -9.32
N TYR A 46 13.05 23.09 -10.56
CA TYR A 46 12.24 24.04 -11.31
C TYR A 46 11.25 23.36 -12.27
N GLU A 47 11.29 22.03 -12.39
CA GLU A 47 10.35 21.31 -13.23
C GLU A 47 9.02 21.06 -12.50
N PRO A 48 7.86 21.27 -13.16
CA PRO A 48 6.56 20.96 -12.57
C PRO A 48 6.35 19.46 -12.36
N PHE A 49 7.11 18.60 -13.06
CA PHE A 49 7.11 17.16 -12.90
C PHE A 49 8.52 16.65 -12.67
N THR A 50 8.75 16.05 -11.50
CA THR A 50 10.02 15.43 -11.11
C THR A 50 9.82 13.93 -10.92
N ALA A 51 10.89 13.14 -10.94
CA ALA A 51 10.87 11.72 -10.53
C ALA A 51 10.15 11.44 -9.18
N ARG A 52 10.02 12.43 -8.29
CA ARG A 52 9.31 12.33 -7.00
C ARG A 52 7.82 12.64 -7.06
N THR A 53 7.30 13.33 -8.08
CA THR A 53 5.90 13.80 -8.07
C THR A 53 4.91 12.65 -8.18
N LEU A 54 5.17 11.68 -9.08
CA LEU A 54 4.31 10.49 -9.22
C LEU A 54 4.26 9.64 -7.95
N PRO A 55 5.40 9.26 -7.31
CA PRO A 55 5.36 8.54 -6.04
C PRO A 55 4.69 9.34 -4.91
N THR A 56 4.90 10.66 -4.87
CA THR A 56 4.31 11.55 -3.84
C THR A 56 2.79 11.61 -3.95
N ILE A 57 2.24 11.78 -5.15
CA ILE A 57 0.79 11.76 -5.39
C ILE A 57 0.21 10.40 -4.98
N LEU A 58 0.89 9.32 -5.36
CA LEU A 58 0.47 7.96 -5.01
C LEU A 58 0.41 7.74 -3.50
N THR A 59 1.37 8.28 -2.74
CA THR A 59 1.30 8.22 -1.27
C THR A 59 0.12 8.98 -0.69
N TYR A 60 -0.19 10.19 -1.17
CA TYR A 60 -1.32 10.95 -0.66
C TYR A 60 -2.65 10.23 -0.92
N ILE A 61 -2.83 9.70 -2.12
CA ILE A 61 -4.01 8.90 -2.48
C ILE A 61 -4.08 7.64 -1.60
N GLY A 62 -2.95 6.95 -1.41
CA GLY A 62 -2.87 5.74 -0.60
C GLY A 62 -3.22 5.99 0.87
N ILE A 63 -2.70 7.07 1.47
CA ILE A 63 -3.06 7.47 2.84
C ILE A 63 -4.56 7.80 2.92
N GLY A 64 -5.09 8.57 1.97
CA GLY A 64 -6.52 8.91 1.92
C GLY A 64 -7.41 7.66 1.83
N LEU A 65 -7.06 6.73 0.96
CA LEU A 65 -7.79 5.46 0.80
C LEU A 65 -7.69 4.59 2.05
N SER A 66 -6.52 4.55 2.69
CA SER A 66 -6.32 3.81 3.92
C SER A 66 -7.15 4.35 5.08
N LEU A 67 -7.26 5.68 5.19
CA LEU A 67 -8.12 6.33 6.17
C LEU A 67 -9.59 6.05 5.87
N LEU A 68 -9.98 6.09 4.59
CA LEU A 68 -11.34 5.75 4.17
C LEU A 68 -11.68 4.31 4.58
N LEU A 69 -10.82 3.33 4.27
CA LEU A 69 -10.97 1.94 4.68
C LEU A 69 -11.09 1.79 6.20
N LEU A 70 -10.29 2.54 6.96
CA LEU A 70 -10.34 2.51 8.43
C LEU A 70 -11.66 3.07 8.99
N VAL A 71 -12.21 4.11 8.34
CA VAL A 71 -13.51 4.71 8.70
C VAL A 71 -14.70 3.85 8.24
N THR A 72 -14.64 3.27 7.04
CA THR A 72 -15.73 2.46 6.47
C THR A 72 -15.70 1.00 6.93
N GLY A 73 -14.64 0.56 7.61
CA GLY A 73 -14.45 -0.83 8.03
C GLY A 73 -15.50 -1.29 9.06
N GLN A 74 -16.45 -2.10 8.58
CA GLN A 74 -17.52 -2.69 9.40
C GLN A 74 -17.07 -3.99 10.10
N PRO A 75 -17.54 -4.27 11.33
CA PRO A 75 -17.24 -5.52 12.04
C PRO A 75 -17.86 -6.74 11.34
N ASP A 76 -17.05 -7.80 11.27
CA ASP A 76 -17.12 -9.03 10.46
C ASP A 76 -18.40 -9.90 10.61
N LYS A 77 -19.59 -9.39 10.26
CA LYS A 77 -20.80 -10.24 10.14
C LYS A 77 -21.48 -10.24 8.77
N LYS A 78 -21.00 -9.45 7.82
CA LYS A 78 -21.56 -9.38 6.45
C LYS A 78 -20.54 -9.30 5.31
N SER A 79 -19.24 -9.36 5.60
CA SER A 79 -18.23 -9.35 4.53
C SER A 79 -17.93 -10.78 4.06
N GLY A 80 -18.91 -11.39 3.41
CA GLY A 80 -18.75 -12.67 2.69
C GLY A 80 -17.83 -12.58 1.46
N ALA A 81 -17.15 -11.45 1.25
CA ALA A 81 -16.38 -11.16 0.04
C ALA A 81 -14.97 -11.78 0.02
N VAL A 82 -14.50 -12.36 1.13
CA VAL A 82 -13.11 -12.85 1.26
C VAL A 82 -12.97 -14.37 1.33
N LEU A 83 -14.06 -15.14 1.32
CA LEU A 83 -13.98 -16.61 1.39
C LEU A 83 -13.64 -17.30 0.05
N THR A 84 -13.74 -16.58 -1.07
CA THR A 84 -13.38 -17.10 -2.42
C THR A 84 -12.22 -16.35 -3.06
N PHE A 85 -11.35 -15.72 -2.25
CA PHE A 85 -10.15 -15.07 -2.79
C PHE A 85 -9.16 -16.15 -3.26
N ASN A 86 -8.91 -16.23 -4.56
CA ASN A 86 -8.01 -17.21 -5.16
C ASN A 86 -6.54 -16.83 -4.87
N TRP A 87 -6.06 -17.15 -3.68
CA TRP A 87 -4.68 -16.88 -3.25
C TRP A 87 -3.62 -17.43 -4.21
N LYS A 88 -3.89 -18.56 -4.86
CA LYS A 88 -3.04 -19.12 -5.91
C LYS A 88 -2.91 -18.19 -7.12
N LEU A 89 -4.02 -17.57 -7.54
CA LEU A 89 -4.04 -16.59 -8.63
C LEU A 89 -3.31 -15.32 -8.23
N LEU A 90 -3.56 -14.80 -7.01
CA LEU A 90 -2.90 -13.61 -6.47
C LEU A 90 -1.37 -13.79 -6.48
N ILE A 91 -0.89 -14.86 -5.85
CA ILE A 91 0.55 -15.15 -5.75
C ILE A 91 1.15 -15.35 -7.15
N SER A 92 0.48 -16.10 -8.02
CA SER A 92 0.95 -16.30 -9.40
C SER A 92 1.03 -14.99 -10.18
N PHE A 93 0.06 -14.10 -10.01
CA PHE A 93 0.04 -12.79 -10.65
C PHE A 93 1.16 -11.89 -10.12
N LEU A 94 1.39 -11.90 -8.80
CA LEU A 94 2.43 -11.11 -8.15
C LEU A 94 3.83 -11.58 -8.58
N VAL A 95 4.05 -12.89 -8.66
CA VAL A 95 5.29 -13.49 -9.19
C VAL A 95 5.49 -13.12 -10.66
N LEU A 96 4.45 -13.21 -11.49
CA LEU A 96 4.53 -12.84 -12.90
C LEU A 96 4.88 -11.35 -13.07
N MET A 97 4.30 -10.48 -12.23
CA MET A 97 4.56 -9.04 -12.24
C MET A 97 6.00 -8.72 -11.80
N SER A 98 6.54 -9.41 -10.80
CA SER A 98 7.95 -9.28 -10.41
C SER A 98 8.91 -9.79 -11.48
N LEU A 99 8.63 -10.95 -12.09
CA LEU A 99 9.44 -11.48 -13.20
C LEU A 99 9.42 -10.54 -14.41
N TYR A 100 8.27 -9.94 -14.70
CA TYR A 100 8.15 -8.93 -15.75
C TYR A 100 9.02 -7.69 -15.48
N GLY A 101 9.02 -7.15 -14.25
CA GLY A 101 9.87 -6.00 -13.89
C GLY A 101 11.37 -6.28 -14.01
N LEU A 102 11.81 -7.47 -13.58
CA LEU A 102 13.20 -7.93 -13.72
C LEU A 102 13.56 -8.23 -15.18
N GLY A 103 12.62 -8.77 -15.96
CA GLY A 103 12.80 -9.04 -17.38
C GLY A 103 12.93 -7.76 -18.19
N LEU A 104 12.12 -6.73 -17.89
CA LEU A 104 12.17 -5.44 -18.57
C LEU A 104 13.48 -4.68 -18.36
N THR A 105 14.16 -4.85 -17.23
CA THR A 105 15.47 -4.21 -17.01
C THR A 105 16.52 -4.77 -17.97
N TYR A 106 16.44 -6.06 -18.31
CA TYR A 106 17.32 -6.69 -19.29
C TYR A 106 16.84 -6.48 -20.74
N LEU A 107 15.57 -6.74 -21.02
CA LEU A 107 14.99 -6.58 -22.36
C LEU A 107 14.91 -5.12 -22.79
N GLY A 108 14.65 -4.19 -21.87
CA GLY A 108 14.65 -2.76 -22.16
C GLY A 108 16.02 -2.24 -22.57
N PHE A 109 17.10 -2.81 -22.04
CA PHE A 109 18.46 -2.50 -22.48
C PHE A 109 18.76 -3.09 -23.88
N VAL A 110 18.37 -4.35 -24.13
CA VAL A 110 18.60 -5.02 -25.42
C VAL A 110 17.77 -4.43 -26.55
N LEU A 111 16.52 -4.03 -26.31
CA LEU A 111 15.64 -3.41 -27.31
C LEU A 111 15.99 -1.95 -27.61
N ALA A 112 16.66 -1.27 -26.67
CA ALA A 112 17.07 0.13 -26.85
C ALA A 112 18.41 0.27 -27.61
N THR A 113 19.12 -0.83 -27.85
CA THR A 113 20.30 -0.92 -28.75
C THR A 113 19.85 -1.32 -30.14
#